data_AF-A0A1Z5J419-F1
#
_entry.id   AF-A0A1Z5J419-F1
#
_cell.length_a   1.000
_cell.length_b   1.000
_cell.length_c   1.000
_cell.angle_alpha   90.00
_cell.angle_beta   90.00
_cell.angle_gamma   90.00
#
_symmetry.space_group_name_H-M   'P 1'
#
loop_
_entity.id
_entity.type
_entity.pdbx_description
1 polymer ?
#
loop_
_entity_poly.entity_id
_entity_poly.type
_entity_poly.pdbx_seq_one_letter_code
_entity_poly.pdbx_strand_id
1 'polypeptide(L)'
;MKKVKQYRWALLTLVIIVAVGLLVLLWQPLIVVANVWFMIGLVFLIGAAFFVLEKGHLFAGWRRRRHKGEESLPEEKISVREVASLKNAPIVVNKYAWFCLINAIGLIVLSIILTI
;
A
#
# COMPACT_ATOMS: atom_id res chain seq x y z
N MET A 1 -2.26 -18.20 17.25
CA MET A 1 -3.48 -18.09 16.41
C MET A 1 -4.11 -16.67 16.35
N LYS A 2 -3.93 -15.76 17.32
CA LYS A 2 -4.51 -14.40 17.26
C LYS A 2 -4.01 -13.54 16.08
N LYS A 3 -2.70 -13.57 15.76
CA LYS A 3 -2.12 -12.81 14.63
C LYS A 3 -2.61 -13.29 13.25
N VAL A 4 -2.81 -14.60 13.07
CA VAL A 4 -3.37 -15.14 11.81
C VAL A 4 -4.80 -14.62 11.60
N LYS A 5 -5.60 -14.49 12.67
CA LYS A 5 -6.97 -13.97 12.58
C LYS A 5 -7.02 -12.52 12.07
N GLN A 6 -5.99 -11.73 12.38
CA GLN A 6 -5.87 -10.33 11.98
C GLN A 6 -5.59 -10.16 10.47
N TYR A 7 -4.84 -11.08 9.86
CA TYR A 7 -4.43 -11.03 8.45
C TYR A 7 -5.14 -12.03 7.55
N ARG A 8 -6.23 -12.68 8.01
CA ARG A 8 -6.96 -13.69 7.22
C ARG A 8 -7.35 -13.21 5.84
N TRP A 9 -7.79 -11.96 5.72
CA TRP A 9 -8.20 -11.38 4.45
C TRP A 9 -7.02 -11.23 3.48
N ALA A 10 -5.84 -10.85 3.99
CA ALA A 10 -4.63 -10.75 3.17
C ALA A 10 -4.17 -12.14 2.67
N LEU A 11 -4.21 -13.14 3.55
CA LEU A 11 -3.85 -14.51 3.17
C LEU A 11 -4.87 -15.14 2.22
N LEU A 12 -6.17 -14.91 2.46
CA LEU A 12 -7.23 -15.43 1.61
C LEU A 12 -7.14 -14.83 0.20
N THR A 13 -6.91 -13.53 0.09
CA THR A 13 -6.72 -12.86 -1.22
C THR A 13 -5.50 -13.38 -1.95
N LEU A 14 -4.36 -13.53 -1.25
CA LEU A 14 -3.16 -14.14 -1.83
C LEU A 14 -3.44 -15.56 -2.36
N VAL A 15 -4.10 -16.41 -1.56
CA VAL A 15 -4.46 -17.78 -1.95
C VAL A 15 -5.38 -17.79 -3.16
N ILE A 16 -6.37 -16.90 -3.22
CA ILE A 16 -7.27 -16.80 -4.38
C ILE A 16 -6.48 -16.40 -5.64
N ILE A 17 -5.61 -15.38 -5.55
CA ILE A 17 -4.82 -14.93 -6.71
C ILE A 17 -3.93 -16.05 -7.25
N VAL A 18 -3.29 -16.80 -6.33
CA VAL A 18 -2.45 -17.94 -6.71
C VAL A 18 -3.30 -19.07 -7.30
N ALA A 19 -4.44 -19.41 -6.69
CA ALA A 19 -5.34 -20.45 -7.21
C ALA A 19 -5.86 -20.10 -8.61
N VAL A 20 -6.24 -18.85 -8.85
CA VAL A 20 -6.67 -18.37 -10.18
C VAL A 20 -5.53 -18.46 -11.18
N GLY A 21 -4.32 -18.01 -10.83
CA GLY A 21 -3.18 -18.11 -11.73
C GLY A 21 -2.81 -19.55 -12.06
N LEU A 22 -2.94 -20.48 -11.11
CA LEU A 22 -2.75 -21.91 -11.35
C LEU A 22 -3.78 -22.49 -12.34
N LEU A 23 -5.04 -22.03 -12.29
CA LEU A 23 -6.05 -22.42 -13.28
C LEU A 23 -5.71 -21.88 -14.68
N VAL A 24 -5.16 -20.67 -14.76
CA VAL A 24 -4.75 -20.05 -16.03
C VAL A 24 -3.59 -20.78 -16.70
N LEU A 25 -2.76 -21.51 -15.94
CA LEU A 25 -1.68 -22.34 -16.50
C LEU A 25 -2.16 -23.44 -17.45
N LEU A 26 -3.45 -23.82 -17.40
CA LEU A 26 -4.04 -24.76 -18.36
C LEU A 26 -4.04 -24.23 -19.80
N TRP A 27 -4.00 -22.90 -19.97
CA TRP A 27 -4.06 -22.24 -21.28
C TRP A 27 -2.86 -21.34 -21.58
N GLN A 28 -2.04 -21.01 -20.59
CA GLN A 28 -0.95 -20.05 -20.71
C GLN A 28 0.36 -20.62 -20.15
N PRO A 29 1.52 -20.25 -20.72
CA PRO A 29 2.80 -20.72 -20.23
C PRO A 29 3.11 -20.15 -18.85
N LEU A 30 3.89 -20.90 -18.06
CA LEU A 30 4.28 -20.54 -16.69
C LEU A 30 4.88 -19.13 -16.59
N ILE A 31 5.73 -18.76 -17.56
CA ILE A 31 6.40 -17.46 -17.62
C ILE A 31 5.40 -16.29 -17.67
N VAL A 32 4.28 -16.45 -18.40
CA VAL A 32 3.26 -15.41 -18.54
C VAL A 32 2.51 -15.24 -17.22
N VAL A 33 2.14 -16.35 -16.57
CA VAL A 33 1.46 -16.31 -15.27
C VAL A 33 2.36 -15.71 -14.18
N ALA A 34 3.64 -16.08 -14.15
CA ALA A 34 4.62 -15.52 -13.22
C ALA A 34 4.80 -14.00 -13.44
N ASN A 35 4.89 -13.53 -14.69
CA ASN A 35 4.95 -12.10 -14.99
C ASN A 35 3.70 -11.35 -14.54
N VAL A 36 2.50 -11.95 -14.73
CA VAL A 36 1.24 -11.36 -14.25
C VAL A 36 1.22 -11.26 -12.72
N TRP A 37 1.62 -12.32 -12.02
CA TRP A 37 1.73 -12.28 -10.55
C TRP A 37 2.73 -11.22 -10.09
N PHE A 38 3.87 -11.07 -10.77
CA PHE A 38 4.85 -10.03 -10.47
C PHE A 38 4.25 -8.63 -10.63
N MET A 39 3.55 -8.38 -11.74
CA MET A 39 2.89 -7.09 -12.01
C MET A 39 1.81 -6.77 -10.96
N ILE A 40 0.97 -7.74 -10.59
CA ILE A 40 -0.03 -7.57 -9.53
C ILE A 40 0.68 -7.28 -8.19
N GLY A 41 1.77 -7.98 -7.91
CA GLY A 41 2.60 -7.75 -6.72
C GLY A 41 3.14 -6.32 -6.66
N LEU A 42 3.60 -5.76 -7.78
CA LEU A 42 4.03 -4.36 -7.87
C LEU A 42 2.90 -3.36 -7.59
N VAL A 43 1.69 -3.61 -8.11
CA VAL A 43 0.52 -2.77 -7.82
C VAL A 43 0.22 -2.76 -6.32
N PHE A 44 0.26 -3.92 -5.67
CA PHE A 44 0.11 -3.99 -4.22
C PHE A 44 1.25 -3.29 -3.48
N LEU A 45 2.49 -3.37 -3.96
CA LEU A 45 3.63 -2.68 -3.35
C LEU A 45 3.47 -1.16 -3.41
N ILE A 46 3.02 -0.62 -4.55
CA ILE A 46 2.71 0.80 -4.70
C ILE A 46 1.57 1.20 -3.75
N GLY A 47 0.51 0.39 -3.67
CA GLY A 47 -0.58 0.61 -2.73
C GLY A 47 -0.12 0.61 -1.27
N ALA A 48 0.76 -0.32 -0.89
CA ALA A 48 1.37 -0.36 0.44
C ALA A 48 2.17 0.91 0.71
N ALA A 49 3.02 1.35 -0.22
CA ALA A 49 3.77 2.58 -0.11
C ALA A 49 2.84 3.78 0.11
N PHE A 50 1.76 3.89 -0.68
CA PHE A 50 0.76 4.94 -0.51
C PHE A 50 0.16 4.96 0.90
N PHE A 51 -0.31 3.83 1.42
CA PHE A 51 -0.90 3.76 2.76
C PHE A 51 0.10 4.03 3.90
N VAL A 52 1.36 3.66 3.73
CA VAL A 52 2.43 3.98 4.69
C VAL A 52 2.73 5.47 4.68
N LEU A 53 2.86 6.07 3.50
CA LEU A 53 3.15 7.50 3.33
C LEU A 53 1.99 8.40 3.78
N GLU A 54 0.74 7.99 3.53
CA GLU A 54 -0.47 8.68 4.00
C GLU A 54 -0.45 8.85 5.53
N LYS A 55 -0.14 7.76 6.25
CA LYS A 55 -0.03 7.77 7.71
C LYS A 55 1.23 8.45 8.23
N GLY A 56 2.26 8.61 7.40
CA GLY A 56 3.44 9.40 7.69
C GLY A 56 3.20 10.91 7.70
N HIS A 57 1.96 11.37 7.51
CA HIS A 57 1.58 12.79 7.46
C HIS A 57 2.38 13.59 6.43
N LEU A 58 2.99 12.93 5.43
CA LEU A 58 3.76 13.57 4.37
C LEU A 58 2.88 14.44 3.46
N PHE A 59 1.58 14.14 3.40
CA PHE A 59 0.58 14.98 2.72
C PHE A 59 0.05 16.12 3.61
N ALA A 60 0.36 16.14 4.91
CA ALA A 60 -0.07 17.21 5.81
C ALA A 60 0.72 18.50 5.51
N GLY A 61 0.06 19.43 4.82
CA GLY A 61 0.64 20.72 4.41
C GLY A 61 0.93 20.85 2.92
N TRP A 62 0.63 19.84 2.09
CA TRP A 62 0.86 19.86 0.63
C TRP A 62 0.07 20.95 -0.11
N ARG A 63 -1.00 21.50 0.49
CA ARG A 63 -1.87 22.47 -0.18
C ARG A 63 -2.20 23.69 0.68
N ARG A 64 -1.27 24.65 0.74
CA ARG A 64 -1.61 26.09 0.83
C ARG A 64 -0.61 26.90 0.01
N ARG A 65 -0.85 27.02 -1.30
CA ARG A 65 -0.21 28.04 -2.14
C ARG A 65 -1.23 29.17 -2.30
N ARG A 66 -1.04 30.30 -1.59
CA ARG A 66 -1.85 31.52 -1.80
C ARG A 66 -1.51 32.11 -3.16
N HIS A 67 -2.52 32.49 -3.94
CA HIS A 67 -2.32 33.38 -5.08
C HIS A 67 -2.30 34.84 -4.60
N LYS A 68 -1.46 35.67 -5.21
CA LYS A 68 -1.37 37.10 -4.89
C LYS A 68 -2.69 37.78 -5.31
N GLY A 69 -3.55 38.14 -4.35
CA GLY A 69 -4.81 38.86 -4.60
C GLY A 69 -6.09 38.31 -3.95
N GLU A 70 -6.05 37.18 -3.22
CA GLU A 70 -7.23 36.66 -2.50
C GLU A 70 -7.45 37.39 -1.16
N GLU A 71 -8.70 37.76 -0.86
CA GLU A 71 -9.09 38.30 0.46
C GLU A 71 -8.72 37.33 1.58
N SER A 72 -8.19 37.87 2.67
CA SER A 72 -7.81 37.08 3.84
C SER A 72 -9.05 36.50 4.51
N LEU A 73 -9.39 35.25 4.17
CA LEU A 73 -10.19 34.41 5.05
C LEU A 73 -9.57 34.48 6.46
N PRO A 74 -10.37 34.56 7.54
CA PRO A 74 -9.85 34.60 8.90
C PRO A 74 -8.84 33.46 9.05
N GLU A 75 -7.57 33.82 9.27
CA GLU A 75 -6.50 32.85 9.44
C GLU A 75 -6.82 32.08 10.72
N GLU A 76 -7.47 30.93 10.57
CA GLU A 76 -7.51 29.94 11.62
C GLU A 76 -6.04 29.61 11.91
N LYS A 77 -5.55 30.16 13.03
CA LYS A 77 -4.16 30.04 13.46
C LYS A 77 -3.86 28.56 13.55
N ILE A 78 -3.13 28.06 12.56
CA ILE A 78 -2.64 26.70 12.58
C ILE A 78 -1.72 26.61 13.80
N SER A 79 -2.13 25.82 14.78
CA SER A 79 -1.39 25.52 16.01
C SER A 79 -0.07 24.85 15.64
N VAL A 80 1.01 25.63 15.59
CA VAL A 80 2.36 25.15 15.20
C VAL A 80 2.79 23.93 16.02
N ARG A 81 2.41 23.89 17.31
CA ARG A 81 2.70 22.78 18.22
C ARG A 81 1.96 21.49 17.87
N GLU A 82 0.72 21.60 17.38
CA GLU A 82 -0.09 20.46 16.95
C GLU A 82 0.41 19.88 15.63
N VAL A 83 0.78 20.75 14.68
CA VAL A 83 1.42 20.34 13.41
C VAL A 83 2.77 19.66 13.68
N ALA A 84 3.57 20.21 14.60
CA ALA A 84 4.84 19.61 14.98
C ALA A 84 4.66 18.24 15.65
N SER A 85 3.66 18.08 16.53
CA SER A 85 3.38 16.77 17.15
C SER A 85 2.84 15.75 16.15
N LEU A 86 2.00 16.18 15.20
CA LEU A 86 1.47 15.33 14.12
C LEU A 86 2.57 14.85 13.18
N LYS A 87 3.51 15.73 12.80
CA LYS A 87 4.67 15.37 11.96
C LYS A 87 5.68 14.47 12.68
N ASN A 88 5.82 14.60 13.99
CA ASN A 88 6.68 13.76 14.81
C ASN A 88 6.01 12.45 15.26
N ALA A 89 4.77 12.19 14.85
CA ALA A 89 4.09 10.94 15.16
C ALA A 89 4.82 9.76 14.48
N PRO A 90 4.92 8.59 15.15
CA PRO A 90 5.58 7.44 14.57
C PRO A 90 4.87 6.97 13.29
N ILE A 91 5.65 6.48 12.32
CA ILE A 91 5.12 5.87 11.11
C ILE A 91 4.47 4.54 11.50
N VAL A 92 3.13 4.50 11.49
CA VAL A 92 2.37 3.30 11.84
C VAL A 92 1.91 2.60 10.57
N VAL A 93 2.34 1.34 10.39
CA VAL A 93 1.85 0.47 9.31
C VAL A 93 0.43 -0.01 9.65
N ASN A 94 -0.56 0.55 8.97
CA ASN A 94 -1.97 0.22 9.16
C ASN A 94 -2.29 -1.20 8.64
N LYS A 95 -3.45 -1.74 9.03
CA LYS A 95 -4.00 -3.02 8.55
C LYS A 95 -4.07 -3.08 7.01
N TYR A 96 -4.42 -1.98 6.34
CA TYR A 96 -4.46 -1.91 4.87
C TYR A 96 -3.06 -1.96 4.25
N ALA A 97 -2.09 -1.25 4.83
CA ALA A 97 -0.70 -1.33 4.41
C ALA A 97 -0.14 -2.75 4.58
N TRP A 98 -0.43 -3.40 5.71
CA TRP A 98 -0.09 -4.81 5.93
C TRP A 98 -0.76 -5.76 4.93
N PHE A 99 -2.03 -5.53 4.59
CA PHE A 99 -2.73 -6.32 3.59
C PHE A 99 -2.04 -6.24 2.23
N CYS A 100 -1.69 -5.03 1.78
CA CYS A 100 -0.97 -4.79 0.54
C CYS A 100 0.44 -5.39 0.59
N LEU A 101 1.19 -5.20 1.68
CA LEU A 101 2.53 -5.74 1.85
C LEU A 101 2.57 -7.27 1.77
N ILE A 102 1.65 -7.96 2.45
CA ILE A 102 1.59 -9.43 2.44
C ILE A 102 1.35 -9.95 1.02
N ASN A 103 0.39 -9.36 0.30
CA ASN A 103 0.10 -9.74 -1.08
C ASN A 103 1.26 -9.42 -2.03
N ALA A 104 1.86 -8.23 -1.89
CA ALA A 104 3.00 -7.81 -2.70
C ALA A 104 4.20 -8.75 -2.53
N ILE A 105 4.63 -8.97 -1.29
CA ILE A 105 5.77 -9.83 -0.98
C ILE A 105 5.50 -11.26 -1.44
N GLY A 106 4.32 -11.80 -1.13
CA GLY A 106 3.94 -13.16 -1.50
C GLY A 106 4.00 -13.39 -3.02
N LEU A 107 3.41 -12.49 -3.80
CA LEU A 107 3.36 -12.62 -5.25
C LEU A 107 4.72 -12.36 -5.90
N ILE A 108 5.48 -11.34 -5.47
CA ILE A 108 6.80 -11.03 -6.03
C ILE A 108 7.78 -12.17 -5.79
N VAL A 109 7.87 -12.65 -4.53
CA VAL A 109 8.78 -13.74 -4.18
C VAL A 109 8.42 -15.02 -4.93
N LEU A 110 7.13 -15.38 -4.99
CA LEU A 110 6.67 -16.54 -5.75
C LEU A 110 7.01 -16.42 -7.23
N SER A 111 6.80 -15.24 -7.83
CA SER A 111 7.08 -15.01 -9.24
C SER A 111 8.57 -15.14 -9.56
N ILE A 112 9.44 -14.59 -8.71
CA ILE A 112 10.90 -14.71 -8.86
C ILE A 112 11.32 -16.18 -8.80
N ILE A 113 10.83 -16.92 -7.80
CA ILE A 113 11.15 -18.35 -7.63
C ILE A 113 10.73 -19.18 -8.85
N LEU A 114 9.60 -18.86 -9.48
CA LEU A 114 9.10 -19.59 -10.64
C LEU A 114 9.75 -19.17 -11.97
N THR A 115 10.46 -18.04 -11.98
CA THR A 115 11.09 -17.48 -13.18
C THR A 115 12.58 -17.84 -13.29
N ILE A 116 13.24 -18.07 -12.15
CA ILE A 116 14.62 -18.60 -12.07
C ILE A 116 14.60 -20.09 -12.41
#